data_AF-A0A6B1DKQ1-F1
#
_entry.id   AF-A0A6B1DKQ1-F1
#
_cell.length_a   1.000
_cell.length_b   1.000
_cell.length_c   1.000
_cell.angle_alpha   90.00
_cell.angle_beta   90.00
_cell.angle_gamma   90.00
#
_symmetry.space_group_name_H-M   'P 1'
#
loop_
_entity.id
_entity.type
_entity.pdbx_description
1 polymer ?
#
loop_
_entity_poly.entity_id
_entity_poly.type
_entity_poly.pdbx_seq_one_letter_code
_entity_poly.pdbx_strand_id
1 'polypeptide(L)'
;MRTTLNLSAQALANVRQLAQQRGKTLGAVASELILKALEPEDAPETRNGVPLFSAAGGAGDGDREAVPDIELVNRLRDQKP
;
A
#
# COMPACT_ATOMS: atom_id res chain seq x y z
N MET A 1 -15.44 11.98 -4.16
CA MET A 1 -15.44 12.41 -2.74
C MET A 1 -14.80 13.79 -2.64
N ARG A 2 -15.21 14.63 -1.69
CA ARG A 2 -14.60 15.95 -1.45
C ARG A 2 -13.75 15.88 -0.19
N THR A 3 -12.46 16.14 -0.33
CA THR A 3 -11.47 16.08 0.76
C THR A 3 -10.66 17.37 0.76
N THR A 4 -10.39 17.92 1.93
CA THR A 4 -9.53 19.10 2.10
C THR A 4 -8.13 18.62 2.46
N LEU A 5 -7.11 19.08 1.72
CA LEU A 5 -5.71 18.73 1.94
C LEU A 5 -4.90 20.02 2.14
N ASN A 6 -3.92 19.97 3.03
CA ASN A 6 -2.93 21.04 3.16
C ASN A 6 -1.77 20.74 2.19
N LEU A 7 -1.49 21.67 1.27
CA LEU A 7 -0.47 21.55 0.24
C LEU A 7 0.51 22.71 0.35
N SER A 8 1.80 22.45 0.14
CA SER A 8 2.77 23.53 0.00
C SER A 8 2.46 24.39 -1.24
N ALA A 9 2.85 25.67 -1.20
CA ALA A 9 2.65 26.58 -2.33
C ALA A 9 3.28 26.04 -3.62
N GLN A 10 4.44 25.40 -3.51
CA GLN A 10 5.14 24.78 -4.65
C GLN A 10 4.36 23.60 -5.22
N ALA A 11 3.84 22.71 -4.37
CA ALA A 11 3.03 21.57 -4.83
C ALA A 11 1.77 22.05 -5.57
N LEU A 12 1.08 23.07 -5.03
CA LEU A 12 -0.10 23.64 -5.67
C LEU A 12 0.21 24.26 -7.04
N ALA A 13 1.32 25.00 -7.16
CA ALA A 13 1.75 25.61 -8.41
C ALA A 13 2.07 24.55 -9.48
N ASN A 14 2.84 23.52 -9.11
CA ASN A 14 3.23 22.44 -10.01
C ASN A 14 2.01 21.64 -10.50
N VAL A 15 1.10 21.26 -9.60
CA VAL A 15 -0.12 20.52 -9.97
C VAL A 15 -1.01 21.37 -10.87
N ARG A 16 -1.13 22.68 -10.60
CA ARG A 16 -1.91 23.59 -11.44
C ARG A 16 -1.37 23.69 -12.86
N GLN A 17 -0.05 23.85 -13.00
CA GLN A 17 0.59 23.89 -14.31
C GLN A 17 0.38 22.57 -15.06
N LEU A 18 0.56 21.43 -14.39
CA LEU A 18 0.36 20.12 -15.00
C LEU A 18 -1.11 19.88 -15.42
N ALA A 19 -2.05 20.35 -14.62
CA ALA A 19 -3.48 20.28 -14.93
C ALA A 19 -3.83 21.08 -16.19
N GLN A 20 -3.27 22.29 -16.34
CA GLN A 20 -3.42 23.09 -17.56
C GLN A 20 -2.83 22.39 -18.78
N GLN A 21 -1.62 21.85 -18.68
CA GLN A 21 -0.97 21.11 -19.76
C GLN A 21 -1.76 19.87 -20.21
N ARG A 22 -2.43 19.20 -19.26
CA ARG A 22 -3.22 17.98 -19.53
C ARG A 22 -4.69 18.26 -19.88
N GLY A 23 -5.15 19.50 -19.80
CA GLY A 23 -6.58 19.84 -19.97
C GLY A 23 -7.49 19.17 -18.93
N LYS A 24 -6.99 18.90 -17.72
CA LYS A 24 -7.73 18.23 -16.64
C LYS A 24 -7.96 19.19 -15.46
N THR A 25 -8.90 18.86 -14.58
CA THR A 25 -9.09 19.65 -13.35
C THR A 25 -7.94 19.43 -12.37
N LEU A 26 -7.67 20.44 -11.53
CA LEU A 26 -6.62 20.38 -10.52
C LEU A 26 -6.80 19.19 -9.56
N GLY A 27 -8.04 18.93 -9.14
CA GLY A 27 -8.37 17.79 -8.27
C GLY A 27 -8.16 16.43 -8.94
N ALA A 28 -8.47 16.30 -10.24
CA ALA A 28 -8.24 15.06 -10.98
C ALA A 28 -6.74 14.75 -11.09
N VAL A 29 -5.92 15.74 -11.46
CA VAL A 29 -4.47 15.57 -11.55
C VAL A 29 -3.84 15.30 -10.18
N ALA A 30 -4.26 16.02 -9.13
CA ALA A 30 -3.80 15.74 -7.77
C ALA A 30 -4.12 14.30 -7.34
N SER A 31 -5.35 13.84 -7.60
CA SER A 31 -5.76 12.47 -7.28
C SER A 31 -4.93 11.42 -8.03
N GLU A 32 -4.70 11.61 -9.33
CA GLU A 32 -3.85 10.72 -10.14
C GLU A 32 -2.42 10.65 -9.61
N LEU A 33 -1.84 11.79 -9.23
CA LEU A 33 -0.48 11.85 -8.69
C LEU A 33 -0.38 11.17 -7.31
N ILE A 34 -1.38 11.36 -6.44
CA ILE A 34 -1.43 10.69 -5.14
C ILE A 34 -1.49 9.17 -5.33
N LEU A 35 -2.37 8.69 -6.22
CA LEU A 35 -2.45 7.26 -6.52
C LEU A 35 -1.11 6.71 -7.03
N LYS A 36 -0.50 7.40 -7.99
CA LYS A 36 0.81 7.02 -8.52
C LYS A 36 1.91 7.00 -7.45
N ALA A 37 1.86 7.91 -6.49
CA ALA A 37 2.82 7.94 -5.38
C ALA A 37 2.58 6.84 -4.33
N LEU A 38 1.38 6.25 -4.31
CA LEU A 38 1.00 5.14 -3.43
C LEU A 38 1.17 3.77 -4.12
N GLU A 39 1.50 3.74 -5.40
CA GLU A 39 1.86 2.49 -6.07
C GLU A 39 3.12 1.93 -5.39
N PRO A 40 3.11 0.64 -4.96
CA PRO A 40 4.29 0.04 -4.35
C PRO A 40 5.44 0.02 -5.36
N GLU A 41 6.67 0.31 -4.90
CA GLU A 41 7.86 0.32 -5.76
C GLU A 41 8.10 -1.04 -6.42
N ASP A 42 7.84 -2.13 -5.68
CA ASP A 42 7.85 -3.49 -6.17
C ASP A 42 6.44 -4.07 -6.17
N ALA A 43 6.00 -4.56 -7.34
CA ALA A 43 4.81 -5.39 -7.39
C ALA A 43 5.08 -6.70 -6.61
N PRO A 44 4.15 -7.15 -5.75
CA PRO A 44 4.32 -8.41 -5.04
C PRO A 44 4.57 -9.54 -6.04
N GLU A 45 5.58 -10.38 -5.77
CA GLU A 45 5.85 -11.57 -6.56
C GLU A 45 4.56 -12.40 -6.64
N THR A 46 4.22 -12.95 -7.81
CA THR A 46 3.03 -13.79 -7.92
C THR A 46 3.41 -15.26 -7.92
N ARG A 47 2.74 -16.08 -7.11
CA ARG A 47 2.87 -17.53 -7.11
C ARG A 47 1.50 -18.15 -7.33
N ASN A 48 1.36 -18.93 -8.41
CA ASN A 48 0.10 -19.54 -8.82
C ASN A 48 -1.05 -18.52 -8.99
N GLY A 49 -0.76 -17.32 -9.51
CA GLY A 49 -1.76 -16.26 -9.71
C GLY A 49 -2.16 -15.50 -8.45
N VAL A 50 -1.51 -15.75 -7.31
CA VAL A 50 -1.77 -15.08 -6.04
C VAL A 50 -0.59 -14.16 -5.69
N PRO A 51 -0.80 -12.89 -5.29
CA PRO A 51 0.26 -12.02 -4.84
C PRO A 51 0.89 -12.54 -3.54
N LEU A 52 2.20 -12.66 -3.52
CA LEU A 52 3.01 -12.93 -2.35
C LEU A 52 3.34 -11.60 -1.69
N PHE A 53 2.81 -11.39 -0.50
CA PHE A 53 3.23 -10.29 0.35
C PHE A 53 4.52 -10.71 1.06
N SER A 54 5.57 -9.90 0.94
CA SER A 54 6.73 -10.04 1.81
C SER A 54 6.25 -9.86 3.25
N ALA A 55 6.53 -10.82 4.13
CA ALA A 55 6.32 -10.63 5.56
C ALA A 55 7.16 -9.42 6.00
N ALA A 56 6.52 -8.27 6.17
CA ALA A 56 7.23 -7.05 6.51
C ALA A 56 7.94 -7.23 7.85
N GLY A 57 9.27 -7.21 7.82
CA GLY A 57 10.14 -6.79 8.92
C GLY A 57 9.83 -7.33 10.31
N GLY A 58 10.24 -8.56 10.59
CA GLY A 58 10.56 -9.04 11.94
C GLY A 58 11.94 -9.70 11.93
N ALA A 59 12.96 -8.97 11.47
CA ALA A 59 14.37 -9.36 11.52
C ALA A 59 15.17 -8.43 12.44
N GLY A 60 14.53 -7.99 13.53
CA GLY A 60 15.19 -7.54 14.75
C GLY A 60 15.03 -8.64 15.78
N ASP A 61 16.12 -8.93 16.50
CA ASP A 61 16.24 -9.94 17.54
C ASP A 61 15.05 -10.00 18.50
N GLY A 62 14.65 -11.21 18.90
CA GLY A 62 13.93 -11.42 20.16
C GLY A 62 12.60 -12.16 20.04
N ASP A 63 11.59 -11.55 19.43
CA ASP A 63 10.20 -12.00 19.65
C ASP A 63 9.48 -12.26 18.32
N ARG A 64 9.63 -13.48 17.79
CA ARG A 64 8.77 -13.98 16.71
C ARG A 64 7.66 -14.85 17.29
N GLU A 65 6.42 -14.45 17.05
CA GLU A 65 5.36 -15.44 16.87
C GLU A 65 5.63 -16.09 15.51
N ALA A 66 6.18 -17.30 15.54
CA ALA A 66 6.59 -18.04 14.35
C ALA A 66 5.43 -18.16 13.36
N VAL A 67 5.76 -18.13 12.05
CA VAL A 67 4.81 -18.59 11.02
C VAL A 67 4.21 -19.90 11.52
N PRO A 68 2.88 -20.00 11.68
CA PRO A 68 2.29 -21.12 12.38
C PRO A 68 2.58 -22.41 11.60
N ASP A 69 3.25 -23.35 12.26
CA ASP A 69 3.48 -24.68 11.70
C ASP A 69 2.16 -25.47 11.62
N ILE A 70 2.11 -26.42 10.69
CA ILE A 70 0.94 -27.28 10.48
C ILE A 70 0.55 -28.05 11.74
N GLU A 71 1.51 -28.37 12.61
CA GLU A 71 1.22 -28.98 13.91
C GLU A 71 0.40 -28.05 14.82
N LEU A 72 0.79 -26.78 14.92
CA LEU A 72 0.06 -25.77 15.69
C LEU A 72 -1.34 -25.56 15.11
N VAL A 73 -1.45 -25.45 13.79
CA VAL A 73 -2.73 -25.25 13.10
C VAL A 73 -3.68 -26.42 13.37
N ASN A 74 -3.21 -27.66 13.23
CA ASN A 74 -4.03 -28.84 13.46
C ASN A 74 -4.49 -28.92 14.92
N ARG A 75 -3.58 -28.64 15.88
CA ARG A 75 -3.93 -28.64 17.31
C ARG A 75 -5.04 -27.63 17.63
N LEU A 76 -4.97 -26.41 17.09
CA LEU A 76 -5.99 -25.38 17.33
C LEU A 76 -7.31 -25.71 16.65
N ARG A 77 -7.29 -26.27 15.43
CA ARG A 77 -8.50 -26.68 14.71
C ARG A 77 -9.23 -27.83 15.41
N ASP A 78 -8.47 -28.79 15.91
CA ASP A 78 -9.01 -30.03 16.47
C ASP A 78 -9.38 -29.88 17.95
N GLN A 79 -9.01 -28.77 18.61
CA GLN A 79 -9.62 -28.35 19.86
C GLN A 79 -11.09 -27.96 19.60
N LYS A 80 -12.00 -28.88 19.91
CA LYS A 80 -13.43 -28.58 20.08
C LYS A 80 -13.62 -27.74 21.36
N PRO A 81 -14.62 -26.84 21.40
CA PRO A 81 -14.92 -26.02 22.57
C PRO A 81 -15.23 -26.85 23.81
#